data_AF-A0A016QV93-F1
#
_entry.id   AF-A0A016QV93-F1
#
_cell.length_a   1.000
_cell.length_b   1.000
_cell.length_c   1.000
_cell.angle_alpha   90.00
_cell.angle_beta   90.00
_cell.angle_gamma   90.00
#
_symmetry.space_group_name_H-M   'P 1'
#
loop_
_entity.id
_entity.type
_entity.pdbx_description
1 polymer ?
#
loop_
_entity_poly.entity_id
_entity_poly.type
_entity_poly.pdbx_seq_one_letter_code
_entity_poly.pdbx_strand_id
1 'polypeptide(L)'
;MKRRTGLLLAFTLLLGGAQGATVKFRPQGADLTRAVQAALAAISTKETPLTLDTSGGPVLTLGGSGATAVPFSPDVVARTLNVGGERRIEFNPQGPVPLVQAVRDALAQELGLKEWTTAAARVRLSGADLNGDGRIDLTDLALLMNNYGKTGVTVGDLNQDRRVDDADLRLFSTQYRP
;
A
#
# COMPACT_ATOMS: atom_id res chain seq x y z
N MET A 1 -4.83 -10.05 20.14
CA MET A 1 -5.12 -8.93 19.21
C MET A 1 -3.83 -8.51 18.52
N LYS A 2 -3.60 -8.88 17.25
CA LYS A 2 -2.45 -8.41 16.48
C LYS A 2 -2.73 -6.98 16.04
N ARG A 3 -2.13 -5.98 16.71
CA ARG A 3 -2.10 -4.61 16.21
C ARG A 3 -1.28 -4.60 14.93
N ARG A 4 -1.95 -4.63 13.77
CA ARG A 4 -1.33 -4.26 12.49
C ARG A 4 -1.13 -2.75 12.54
N THR A 5 0.05 -2.30 12.96
CA THR A 5 0.42 -0.88 12.95
C THR A 5 0.33 -0.42 11.50
N GLY A 6 -0.66 0.43 11.21
CA GLY A 6 -1.15 0.69 9.86
C GLY A 6 -0.10 1.30 8.96
N LEU A 7 0.08 0.69 7.79
CA LEU A 7 0.61 1.39 6.64
C LEU A 7 -0.38 2.52 6.32
N LEU A 8 0.05 3.77 6.49
CA LEU A 8 -0.74 4.94 6.09
C LEU A 8 -0.71 5.02 4.56
N LEU A 9 -1.76 4.50 3.92
CA LEU A 9 -2.09 4.84 2.54
C LEU A 9 -2.74 6.23 2.52
N ALA A 10 -2.25 7.09 1.63
CA ALA A 10 -2.89 8.35 1.29
C ALA A 10 -3.41 8.25 -0.15
N PHE A 11 -4.57 8.86 -0.40
CA PHE A 11 -5.19 8.86 -1.71
C PHE A 11 -5.05 10.25 -2.29
N THR A 12 -4.64 10.34 -3.56
CA THR A 12 -4.49 11.62 -4.26
C THR A 12 -5.32 11.60 -5.52
N LEU A 13 -6.13 12.65 -5.70
CA LEU A 13 -6.88 12.83 -6.93
C LEU A 13 -5.95 13.37 -8.02
N LEU A 14 -5.87 12.67 -9.16
CA LEU A 14 -5.16 13.18 -10.33
C LEU A 14 -6.14 13.90 -11.25
N LEU A 15 -5.67 14.97 -11.88
CA LEU A 15 -6.37 15.75 -12.91
C LEU A 15 -6.67 14.83 -14.11
N GLY A 16 -7.78 14.09 -14.05
CA GLY A 16 -8.13 13.04 -15.01
C GLY A 16 -9.12 11.99 -14.51
N GLY A 17 -9.58 12.06 -13.24
CA GLY A 17 -10.60 11.16 -12.70
C GLY A 17 -10.05 9.82 -12.16
N ALA A 18 -8.73 9.65 -12.14
CA ALA A 18 -8.07 8.51 -11.51
C ALA A 18 -7.76 8.79 -10.05
N GLN A 19 -8.07 7.83 -9.18
CA GLN A 19 -7.63 7.82 -7.78
C GLN A 19 -6.21 7.23 -7.73
N GLY A 20 -5.23 8.08 -7.49
CA GLY A 20 -3.88 7.65 -7.18
C GLY A 20 -3.77 7.16 -5.75
N ALA A 21 -3.03 6.09 -5.54
CA ALA A 21 -2.63 5.65 -4.21
C ALA A 21 -1.16 5.99 -3.96
N THR A 22 -0.91 6.69 -2.86
CA THR A 22 0.43 6.98 -2.36
C THR A 22 0.75 6.00 -1.25
N VAL A 23 1.81 5.22 -1.44
CA VAL A 23 2.32 4.26 -0.47
C VAL A 23 3.55 4.81 0.22
N LYS A 24 3.65 4.61 1.53
CA LYS A 24 4.71 5.16 2.36
C LYS A 24 5.76 4.11 2.71
N PHE A 25 6.95 4.25 2.14
CA PHE A 25 8.11 3.41 2.42
C PHE A 25 9.38 4.24 2.35
N ARG A 26 10.38 3.93 3.18
CA ARG A 26 11.66 4.64 3.22
C ARG A 26 12.82 3.76 2.76
N PRO A 27 12.96 3.45 1.45
CA PRO A 27 14.09 2.69 0.94
C PRO A 27 15.40 3.43 1.12
N GLN A 28 16.41 2.71 1.60
CA GLN A 28 17.76 3.21 1.81
C GLN A 28 18.66 2.76 0.67
N GLY A 29 19.19 3.73 -0.10
CA GLY A 29 20.07 3.49 -1.24
C GLY A 29 19.33 3.35 -2.58
N ALA A 30 20.11 3.50 -3.66
CA ALA A 30 19.57 3.59 -5.03
C ALA A 30 18.94 2.27 -5.50
N ASP A 31 19.54 1.12 -5.18
CA ASP A 31 19.06 -0.17 -5.68
C ASP A 31 17.73 -0.58 -5.05
N LEU A 32 17.58 -0.38 -3.74
CA LEU A 32 16.30 -0.61 -3.07
C LEU A 32 15.23 0.37 -3.54
N THR A 33 15.57 1.64 -3.73
CA THR A 33 14.63 2.65 -4.25
C THR A 33 14.13 2.24 -5.64
N ARG A 34 15.04 1.82 -6.52
CA ARG A 34 14.70 1.35 -7.87
C ARG A 34 13.85 0.08 -7.81
N ALA A 35 14.19 -0.88 -6.94
CA ALA A 35 13.42 -2.11 -6.78
C ALA A 35 11.98 -1.85 -6.30
N VAL A 36 11.81 -0.94 -5.33
CA VAL A 36 10.49 -0.53 -4.83
C VAL A 36 9.69 0.16 -5.93
N GLN A 37 10.29 1.12 -6.64
CA GLN A 37 9.64 1.81 -7.75
C GLN A 37 9.24 0.85 -8.87
N ALA A 38 10.11 -0.09 -9.23
CA ALA A 38 9.82 -1.11 -10.24
C ALA A 38 8.68 -2.03 -9.80
N ALA A 39 8.66 -2.46 -8.53
CA ALA A 39 7.59 -3.27 -7.97
C ALA A 39 6.24 -2.54 -8.07
N LEU A 40 6.18 -1.28 -7.61
CA LEU A 40 4.96 -0.47 -7.67
C LEU A 40 4.50 -0.20 -9.10
N ALA A 41 5.43 0.10 -10.02
CA ALA A 41 5.11 0.29 -11.43
C ALA A 41 4.47 -0.95 -12.05
N ALA A 42 4.85 -2.17 -11.62
CA ALA A 42 4.31 -3.41 -12.16
C ALA A 42 2.82 -3.66 -11.82
N ILE A 43 2.28 -3.00 -10.78
CA ILE A 43 0.87 -3.11 -10.38
C ILE A 43 0.11 -1.77 -10.47
N SER A 44 0.78 -0.71 -10.93
CA SER A 44 0.20 0.61 -11.17
C SER A 44 -0.55 0.62 -12.50
N THR A 45 -1.76 1.19 -12.52
CA THR A 45 -2.52 1.40 -13.76
C THR A 45 -2.89 2.87 -13.95
N LYS A 46 -3.59 3.20 -15.04
CA LYS A 46 -4.12 4.55 -15.23
C LYS A 46 -5.23 4.87 -14.24
N GLU A 47 -6.01 3.86 -13.86
CA GLU A 47 -7.16 3.96 -12.95
C GLU A 47 -6.73 3.96 -11.48
N THR A 48 -5.63 3.27 -11.16
CA THR A 48 -5.02 3.26 -9.82
C THR A 48 -3.51 3.48 -9.94
N PRO A 49 -3.08 4.72 -10.24
CA PRO A 49 -1.67 5.04 -10.32
C PRO A 49 -1.04 4.99 -8.93
N LEU A 50 0.08 4.30 -8.81
CA LEU A 50 0.77 4.12 -7.53
C LEU A 50 2.01 5.01 -7.47
N THR A 51 2.15 5.72 -6.36
CA THR A 51 3.31 6.58 -6.10
C THR A 51 3.98 6.21 -4.78
N LEU A 52 5.30 6.38 -4.73
CA LEU A 52 6.10 6.18 -3.52
C LEU A 52 6.29 7.52 -2.81
N ASP A 53 5.90 7.58 -1.55
CA ASP A 53 6.26 8.66 -0.62
C ASP A 53 7.30 8.17 0.38
N THR A 54 8.48 8.80 0.35
CA THR A 54 9.62 8.46 1.20
C THR A 54 9.67 9.26 2.51
N SER A 55 8.67 10.08 2.81
CA SER A 55 8.60 10.86 4.05
C SER A 55 8.18 10.05 5.27
N GLY A 56 7.65 8.83 5.08
CA GLY A 56 7.13 8.01 6.17
C GLY A 56 7.05 6.52 5.84
N GLY A 57 6.52 5.75 6.79
CA GLY A 57 6.40 4.30 6.70
C GLY A 57 7.67 3.54 7.14
N PRO A 58 7.71 2.22 6.95
CA PRO A 58 8.83 1.41 7.39
C PRO A 58 10.10 1.72 6.58
N VAL A 59 11.24 1.66 7.25
CA VAL A 59 12.56 1.79 6.62
C VAL A 59 12.90 0.48 5.92
N LEU A 60 13.32 0.55 4.66
CA LEU A 60 13.75 -0.63 3.90
C LEU A 60 15.28 -0.59 3.73
N THR A 61 16.00 -1.60 4.19
CA THR A 61 17.48 -1.67 4.08
C THR A 61 17.95 -2.99 3.48
N LEU A 62 19.11 -2.96 2.84
CA LEU A 62 19.79 -4.14 2.35
C LEU A 62 20.83 -4.56 3.39
N GLY A 63 20.69 -5.77 3.94
CA GLY A 63 21.49 -6.24 5.06
C GLY A 63 21.08 -5.62 6.40
N GLY A 64 21.66 -6.18 7.48
CA GLY A 64 21.54 -5.60 8.82
C GLY A 64 22.37 -4.33 8.87
N SER A 65 21.75 -3.19 9.17
CA SER A 65 22.47 -1.92 9.23
C SER A 65 23.06 -1.70 10.63
N GLY A 66 24.34 -1.33 10.73
CA GLY A 66 25.02 -0.92 11.97
C GLY A 66 26.09 -1.90 12.47
N ALA A 67 26.88 -1.46 13.44
CA ALA A 67 28.03 -2.22 13.98
C ALA A 67 27.65 -3.52 14.73
N THR A 68 26.36 -3.74 14.98
CA THR A 68 25.81 -4.92 15.68
C THR A 68 24.90 -5.76 14.79
N ALA A 69 25.01 -5.60 13.47
CA ALA A 69 24.17 -6.29 12.50
C ALA A 69 24.29 -7.81 12.62
N VAL A 70 23.22 -8.46 13.08
CA VAL A 70 23.13 -9.92 13.13
C VAL A 70 23.06 -10.46 11.70
N PRO A 71 23.94 -11.39 11.30
CA PRO A 71 23.90 -12.02 9.98
C PRO A 71 22.54 -12.67 9.69
N PHE A 72 22.19 -12.74 8.41
CA PHE A 72 21.02 -13.48 7.97
C PHE A 72 21.34 -14.98 7.92
N SER A 73 20.36 -15.81 8.28
CA SER A 73 20.36 -17.19 7.81
C SER A 73 20.19 -17.20 6.28
N PRO A 74 20.86 -18.12 5.56
CA PRO A 74 20.85 -18.13 4.09
C PRO A 74 19.45 -18.27 3.49
N ASP A 75 18.54 -18.99 4.16
CA ASP A 75 17.18 -19.22 3.67
C ASP A 75 16.20 -18.07 3.97
N VAL A 76 16.64 -17.06 4.71
CA VAL A 76 15.79 -15.93 5.07
C VAL A 76 15.88 -14.87 3.98
N VAL A 77 14.73 -14.53 3.38
CA VAL A 77 14.62 -13.50 2.34
C VAL A 77 14.68 -12.09 2.93
N ALA A 78 13.89 -11.85 3.97
CA ALA A 78 13.82 -10.57 4.67
C ALA A 78 13.37 -10.79 6.11
N ARG A 79 13.63 -9.80 6.97
CA ARG A 79 13.12 -9.77 8.35
C ARG A 79 12.58 -8.40 8.69
N THR A 80 11.60 -8.36 9.59
CA THR A 80 11.08 -7.11 10.14
C THR A 80 11.56 -6.93 11.57
N LEU A 81 12.12 -5.77 11.87
CA LEU A 81 12.61 -5.38 13.20
C LEU A 81 11.98 -4.07 13.64
N ASN A 82 11.97 -3.82 14.95
CA ASN A 82 11.72 -2.50 15.51
C ASN A 82 13.04 -2.01 16.12
N VAL A 83 13.61 -0.95 15.56
CA VAL A 83 14.91 -0.39 15.98
C VAL A 83 14.69 1.08 16.33
N GLY A 84 14.94 1.47 17.58
CA GLY A 84 14.75 2.86 18.02
C GLY A 84 13.32 3.37 17.85
N GLY A 85 12.31 2.50 17.94
CA GLY A 85 10.91 2.85 17.69
C GLY A 85 10.51 2.88 16.22
N GLU A 86 11.45 2.70 15.29
CA GLU A 86 11.17 2.61 13.86
C GLU A 86 11.02 1.16 13.41
N ARG A 87 9.97 0.91 12.62
CA ARG A 87 9.82 -0.36 11.92
C ARG A 87 10.77 -0.41 10.72
N ARG A 88 11.60 -1.44 10.65
CA ARG A 88 12.56 -1.67 9.57
C ARG A 88 12.34 -3.04 8.95
N ILE A 89 12.36 -3.10 7.62
CA ILE A 89 12.42 -4.35 6.85
C ILE A 89 13.82 -4.43 6.27
N GLU A 90 14.55 -5.46 6.68
CA GLU A 90 15.91 -5.73 6.22
C GLU A 90 15.87 -6.88 5.22
N PHE A 91 16.38 -6.66 4.01
CA PHE A 91 16.47 -7.66 2.95
C PHE A 91 17.82 -8.37 3.01
N ASN A 92 17.82 -9.69 2.86
CA ASN A 92 19.05 -10.46 2.84
C ASN A 92 19.78 -10.25 1.49
N PRO A 93 21.00 -9.67 1.48
CA PRO A 93 21.75 -9.47 0.24
C PRO A 93 22.19 -10.78 -0.42
N GLN A 94 22.29 -11.85 0.37
CA GLN A 94 22.67 -13.21 -0.05
C GLN A 94 21.49 -14.18 0.10
N GLY A 95 20.26 -13.66 0.12
CA GLY A 95 19.05 -14.45 0.28
C GLY A 95 18.79 -15.39 -0.90
N PRO A 96 17.83 -16.32 -0.75
CA PRO A 96 17.58 -17.36 -1.73
C PRO A 96 16.85 -16.85 -3.00
N VAL A 97 16.45 -15.58 -3.03
CA VAL A 97 15.73 -14.95 -4.14
C VAL A 97 16.33 -13.60 -4.52
N PRO A 98 16.20 -13.16 -5.78
CA PRO A 98 16.65 -11.84 -6.20
C PRO A 98 15.98 -10.70 -5.42
N LEU A 99 16.69 -9.58 -5.23
CA LEU A 99 16.20 -8.42 -4.47
C LEU A 99 14.82 -7.93 -4.93
N VAL A 100 14.57 -7.89 -6.25
CA VAL A 100 13.29 -7.44 -6.80
C VAL A 100 12.14 -8.33 -6.34
N GLN A 101 12.35 -9.64 -6.29
CA GLN A 101 11.36 -10.61 -5.80
C GLN A 101 11.15 -10.44 -4.29
N ALA A 102 12.24 -10.32 -3.53
CA ALA A 102 12.18 -10.09 -2.09
C ALA A 102 11.38 -8.82 -1.74
N VAL A 103 11.67 -7.73 -2.44
CA VAL A 103 10.98 -6.45 -2.30
C VAL A 103 9.50 -6.61 -2.63
N ARG A 104 9.15 -7.22 -3.76
CA ARG A 104 7.76 -7.48 -4.15
C ARG A 104 6.98 -8.21 -3.06
N ASP A 105 7.55 -9.29 -2.53
CA ASP A 105 6.87 -10.13 -1.53
C ASP A 105 6.71 -9.38 -0.19
N ALA A 106 7.72 -8.60 0.20
CA ALA A 106 7.61 -7.72 1.36
C ALA A 106 6.51 -6.66 1.17
N LEU A 107 6.49 -5.95 0.02
CA LEU A 107 5.45 -4.97 -0.25
C LEU A 107 4.05 -5.60 -0.29
N ALA A 108 3.91 -6.81 -0.85
CA ALA A 108 2.63 -7.52 -0.88
C ALA A 108 2.11 -7.73 0.54
N GLN A 109 2.98 -8.19 1.45
CA GLN A 109 2.65 -8.36 2.85
C GLN A 109 2.28 -7.03 3.54
N GLU A 110 3.04 -5.96 3.28
CA GLU A 110 2.81 -4.64 3.87
C GLU A 110 1.49 -4.00 3.40
N LEU A 111 1.20 -4.13 2.12
CA LEU A 111 -0.01 -3.59 1.49
C LEU A 111 -1.22 -4.50 1.73
N GLY A 112 -1.01 -5.71 2.28
CA GLY A 112 -2.07 -6.70 2.49
C GLY A 112 -2.62 -7.28 1.20
N LEU A 113 -1.79 -7.35 0.15
CA LEU A 113 -2.13 -7.97 -1.12
C LEU A 113 -1.92 -9.48 -1.01
N LYS A 114 -2.95 -10.26 -1.37
CA LYS A 114 -2.85 -11.71 -1.47
C LYS A 114 -1.97 -12.14 -2.66
N GLU A 115 -2.01 -11.35 -3.72
CA GLU A 115 -1.29 -11.58 -4.98
C GLU A 115 -0.77 -10.25 -5.52
N TRP A 116 0.42 -10.25 -6.14
CA TRP A 116 1.00 -9.04 -6.74
C TRP A 116 0.44 -8.78 -8.14
N THR A 117 -0.83 -8.38 -8.19
CA THR A 117 -1.55 -8.10 -9.45
C THR A 117 -2.19 -6.72 -9.42
N THR A 118 -2.41 -6.14 -10.62
CA THR A 118 -3.13 -4.87 -10.79
C THR A 118 -4.55 -4.95 -10.22
N ALA A 119 -5.23 -6.09 -10.37
CA ALA A 119 -6.57 -6.29 -9.83
C ALA A 119 -6.61 -6.26 -8.30
N ALA A 120 -5.67 -6.95 -7.65
CA ALA A 120 -5.55 -6.94 -6.19
C ALA A 120 -5.18 -5.53 -5.67
N ALA A 121 -4.24 -4.86 -6.34
CA ALA A 121 -3.85 -3.50 -6.01
C ALA A 121 -5.02 -2.52 -6.14
N ARG A 122 -5.79 -2.61 -7.23
CA ARG A 122 -6.99 -1.79 -7.44
C ARG A 122 -8.01 -1.95 -6.32
N VAL A 123 -8.32 -3.19 -5.93
CA VAL A 123 -9.27 -3.43 -4.84
C VAL A 123 -8.74 -2.83 -3.53
N ARG A 124 -7.51 -3.19 -3.17
CA ARG A 124 -6.97 -2.89 -1.85
C ARG A 124 -6.52 -1.45 -1.66
N LEU A 125 -6.12 -0.79 -2.75
CA LEU A 125 -5.46 0.52 -2.78
C LEU A 125 -6.26 1.55 -3.59
N SER A 126 -7.56 1.34 -3.85
CA SER A 126 -8.48 2.41 -4.32
C SER A 126 -9.26 3.07 -3.18
N GLY A 127 -9.34 2.40 -2.03
CA GLY A 127 -10.16 2.87 -0.90
C GLY A 127 -11.65 2.56 -1.05
N ALA A 128 -12.07 1.97 -2.18
CA ALA A 128 -13.47 1.64 -2.46
C ALA A 128 -13.94 0.29 -1.88
N ASP A 129 -13.02 -0.58 -1.45
CA ASP A 129 -13.33 -1.75 -0.60
C ASP A 129 -13.51 -1.24 0.85
N LEU A 130 -14.73 -0.81 1.17
CA LEU A 130 -15.08 -0.09 2.38
C LEU A 130 -15.25 -1.03 3.58
N ASN A 131 -15.61 -2.29 3.32
CA ASN A 131 -15.73 -3.32 4.36
C ASN A 131 -14.43 -4.13 4.57
N GLY A 132 -13.48 -4.07 3.64
CA GLY A 132 -12.18 -4.73 3.70
C GLY A 132 -12.21 -6.23 3.37
N ASP A 133 -13.21 -6.72 2.64
CA ASP A 133 -13.38 -8.14 2.31
C ASP A 133 -12.61 -8.58 1.05
N GLY A 134 -12.02 -7.63 0.32
CA GLY A 134 -11.27 -7.87 -0.90
C GLY A 134 -12.14 -7.88 -2.16
N ARG A 135 -13.35 -7.32 -2.11
CA ARG A 135 -14.23 -7.03 -3.25
C ARG A 135 -14.67 -5.57 -3.18
N ILE A 136 -15.27 -5.10 -4.28
CA ILE A 136 -15.88 -3.77 -4.37
C ILE A 136 -17.26 -3.98 -4.94
N ASP A 137 -18.23 -4.24 -4.06
CA ASP A 137 -19.56 -4.74 -4.44
C ASP A 137 -20.71 -3.96 -3.77
N LEU A 138 -21.92 -4.53 -3.80
CA LEU A 138 -23.13 -3.91 -3.26
C LEU A 138 -23.02 -3.60 -1.76
N THR A 139 -22.21 -4.37 -1.03
CA THR A 139 -21.99 -4.18 0.40
C THR A 139 -21.24 -2.86 0.63
N ASP A 140 -20.20 -2.59 -0.17
CA ASP A 140 -19.46 -1.34 -0.11
C ASP A 140 -20.33 -0.17 -0.59
N LEU A 141 -21.12 -0.36 -1.65
CA LEU A 141 -22.06 0.66 -2.11
C LEU A 141 -23.06 1.03 -1.00
N ALA A 142 -23.58 0.05 -0.27
CA ALA A 142 -24.49 0.29 0.85
C ALA A 142 -23.80 1.08 1.97
N LEU A 143 -22.53 0.81 2.26
CA LEU A 143 -21.75 1.59 3.23
C LEU A 143 -21.55 3.04 2.78
N LEU A 144 -21.24 3.26 1.49
CA LEU A 144 -21.10 4.60 0.91
C LEU A 144 -22.44 5.36 1.00
N MET A 145 -23.54 4.75 0.56
CA MET A 145 -24.89 5.34 0.59
C MET A 145 -25.36 5.65 2.01
N ASN A 146 -25.04 4.81 3.00
CA ASN A 146 -25.36 5.06 4.41
C ASN A 146 -24.63 6.29 4.99
N ASN A 147 -23.53 6.71 4.36
CA ASN A 147 -22.79 7.92 4.73
C ASN A 147 -23.01 9.09 3.79
N TYR A 148 -23.83 8.94 2.75
CA TYR A 148 -24.08 9.99 1.77
C TYR A 148 -24.62 11.27 2.43
N GLY A 149 -24.05 12.42 2.06
CA GLY A 149 -24.36 13.74 2.60
C GLY A 149 -23.72 14.05 3.96
N LYS A 150 -23.04 13.09 4.61
CA LYS A 150 -22.31 13.34 5.86
C LYS A 150 -21.02 14.12 5.59
N THR A 151 -20.57 14.84 6.61
CA THR A 151 -19.35 15.66 6.59
C THR A 151 -18.40 15.25 7.71
N GLY A 152 -17.10 15.49 7.51
CA GLY A 152 -16.03 15.05 8.39
C GLY A 152 -15.35 13.80 7.85
N VAL A 153 -14.44 13.23 8.65
CA VAL A 153 -13.74 11.99 8.28
C VAL A 153 -14.73 10.83 8.42
N THR A 154 -15.26 10.37 7.28
CA THR A 154 -16.32 9.36 7.24
C THR A 154 -15.97 8.28 6.22
N VAL A 155 -16.36 7.03 6.51
CA VAL A 155 -16.20 5.92 5.55
C VAL A 155 -16.96 6.27 4.27
N GLY A 156 -16.30 6.22 3.11
CA GLY A 156 -16.88 6.59 1.83
C GLY A 156 -16.50 8.00 1.32
N ASP A 157 -15.75 8.80 2.10
CA ASP A 157 -15.07 10.01 1.60
C ASP A 157 -13.80 9.58 0.86
N LEU A 158 -13.96 9.23 -0.41
CA LEU A 158 -12.92 8.62 -1.24
C LEU A 158 -12.02 9.68 -1.88
N ASN A 159 -12.49 10.92 -2.04
CA ASN A 159 -11.70 12.03 -2.56
C ASN A 159 -10.98 12.86 -1.45
N GLN A 160 -11.28 12.57 -0.18
CA GLN A 160 -10.73 13.21 1.01
C GLN A 160 -11.09 14.70 1.15
N ASP A 161 -12.23 15.12 0.61
CA ASP A 161 -12.72 16.50 0.71
C ASP A 161 -13.55 16.78 1.98
N ARG A 162 -13.68 15.76 2.85
CA ARG A 162 -14.43 15.78 4.12
C ARG A 162 -15.94 15.80 3.92
N ARG A 163 -16.44 15.34 2.78
CA ARG A 163 -17.84 15.11 2.51
C ARG A 163 -17.96 13.76 1.79
N VAL A 164 -19.10 13.10 1.96
CA VAL A 164 -19.47 11.95 1.12
C VAL A 164 -20.56 12.41 0.17
N ASP A 165 -20.26 12.53 -1.12
CA ASP A 165 -21.21 13.03 -2.13
C ASP A 165 -21.06 12.38 -3.52
N ASP A 166 -21.65 13.02 -4.54
CA ASP A 166 -21.63 12.58 -5.94
C ASP A 166 -20.20 12.43 -6.51
N ALA A 167 -19.21 13.13 -5.96
CA ALA A 167 -17.82 12.95 -6.35
C ALA A 167 -17.32 11.56 -5.92
N ASP A 168 -17.60 11.15 -4.68
CA ASP A 168 -17.22 9.84 -4.16
C ASP A 168 -17.98 8.71 -4.85
N LEU A 169 -19.29 8.90 -5.09
CA LEU A 169 -20.08 7.92 -5.83
C LEU A 169 -19.53 7.70 -7.25
N ARG A 170 -19.10 8.77 -7.93
CA ARG A 170 -18.46 8.66 -9.24
C ARG A 170 -17.16 7.89 -9.16
N LEU A 171 -16.31 8.16 -8.17
CA LEU A 171 -15.05 7.44 -7.99
C LEU A 171 -15.30 5.95 -7.71
N PHE A 172 -16.23 5.64 -6.80
CA PHE A 172 -16.65 4.28 -6.48
C PHE A 172 -17.13 3.53 -7.73
N SER A 173 -17.94 4.17 -8.59
CA SER A 173 -18.50 3.56 -9.80
C SER A 173 -17.45 3.08 -10.80
N THR A 174 -16.27 3.71 -10.82
CA THR A 174 -15.16 3.28 -11.68
C THR A 174 -14.56 1.94 -11.25
N GLN A 175 -14.68 1.62 -9.96
CA GLN A 175 -14.07 0.45 -9.33
C GLN A 175 -15.07 -0.70 -9.11
N TYR A 176 -16.36 -0.36 -8.97
CA TYR A 176 -17.44 -1.29 -8.68
C TYR A 176 -17.50 -2.49 -9.63
N ARG A 177 -17.63 -3.69 -9.06
CA ARG A 177 -17.82 -4.94 -9.80
C ARG A 177 -18.91 -5.76 -9.09
N PRO A 178 -20.11 -5.88 -9.69
CA PRO A 178 -21.22 -6.65 -9.11
C PRO A 178 -20.94 -8.16 -9.10
#